data_AF-A0A972WQU3-F1
#
_entry.id   AF-A0A972WQU3-F1
#
_cell.length_a   1.000
_cell.length_b   1.000
_cell.length_c   1.000
_cell.angle_alpha   90.00
_cell.angle_beta   90.00
_cell.angle_gamma   90.00
#
_symmetry.space_group_name_H-M   'P 1'
#
loop_
_entity.id
_entity.type
_entity.pdbx_description
1 polymer ?
#
loop_
_entity_poly.entity_id
_entity_poly.type
_entity_poly.pdbx_seq_one_letter_code
_entity_poly.pdbx_strand_id
1 'polypeptide(L)'
;MRRGGARFGYLALVVGVLCLLVLAAAIPVPEQTVGAVAAVLLFLGVLPLLNGVFDWLSIGVTRWCLRRGVRSGWSAIGWGVLDAGAALVLFTGLGWSLILTVHAMNGVAAAPLLDLQGLFDDLRRDETQGDYIWLYAMIFSTVVPTGLHLALSTFSLIAMIPGAWRRVVRGWIVRSKDYDTERWAAAGALAAMAAVSLVGPPFLIVLGIALIPEAAGYAGLWYLGVFEGFAHAIGAAVEVGVPRGTYLPPALDV
;
A
#
# COMPACT_ATOMS: atom_id res chain seq x y z
N MET A 1 27.14 -3.78 -17.30
CA MET A 1 26.16 -2.78 -16.81
C MET A 1 26.71 -2.09 -15.56
N ARG A 2 26.78 -0.76 -15.59
CA ARG A 2 27.59 0.11 -14.71
C ARG A 2 27.01 0.21 -13.29
N ARG A 3 27.48 -0.64 -12.36
CA ARG A 3 27.15 -0.57 -10.92
C ARG A 3 27.63 0.73 -10.23
N GLY A 4 28.58 1.46 -10.83
CA GLY A 4 29.13 2.70 -10.27
C GLY A 4 28.24 3.93 -10.40
N GLY A 5 27.50 4.08 -11.51
CA GLY A 5 26.66 5.26 -11.76
C GLY A 5 25.43 5.34 -10.86
N ALA A 6 24.82 4.20 -10.56
CA ALA A 6 23.66 4.13 -9.66
C ALA A 6 24.02 4.47 -8.20
N ARG A 7 25.22 4.06 -7.75
CA ARG A 7 25.73 4.40 -6.41
C ARG A 7 26.06 5.88 -6.29
N PHE A 8 26.64 6.45 -7.34
CA PHE A 8 26.94 7.88 -7.39
C PHE A 8 25.67 8.73 -7.41
N GLY A 9 24.66 8.35 -8.21
CA GLY A 9 23.36 9.02 -8.23
C GLY A 9 22.63 8.94 -6.89
N TYR A 10 22.65 7.77 -6.23
CA TYR A 10 22.08 7.61 -4.90
C TYR A 10 22.82 8.45 -3.85
N LEU A 11 24.16 8.46 -3.87
CA LEU A 11 24.96 9.27 -2.95
C LEU A 11 24.71 10.77 -3.16
N ALA A 12 24.64 11.22 -4.42
CA ALA A 12 24.36 12.61 -4.75
C ALA A 12 22.95 13.05 -4.32
N LEU A 13 21.95 12.17 -4.46
CA LEU A 13 20.59 12.41 -3.97
C LEU A 13 20.58 12.53 -2.44
N VAL A 14 21.20 11.58 -1.73
CA VAL A 14 21.26 11.57 -0.26
C VAL A 14 21.99 12.81 0.25
N VAL A 15 23.16 13.14 -0.31
CA VAL A 15 23.91 14.35 0.05
C VAL A 15 23.11 15.61 -0.27
N GLY A 16 22.43 15.66 -1.42
CA GLY A 16 21.58 16.80 -1.80
C GLY A 16 20.42 17.02 -0.83
N VAL A 17 19.74 15.94 -0.42
CA VAL A 17 18.66 15.99 0.58
C VAL A 17 19.20 16.42 1.94
N LEU A 18 20.34 15.88 2.38
CA LEU A 18 20.98 16.28 3.64
C LEU A 18 21.40 17.75 3.64
N CYS A 19 21.98 18.25 2.54
CA CYS A 19 22.32 19.66 2.38
C CYS A 19 21.08 20.55 2.43
N LEU A 20 19.98 20.15 1.80
CA LEU A 20 18.70 20.88 1.86
C LEU A 20 18.12 20.89 3.28
N LEU A 21 18.19 19.79 4.02
CA LEU A 21 17.75 19.72 5.41
C LEU A 21 18.60 20.60 6.33
N VAL A 22 19.92 20.65 6.14
CA VAL A 22 20.84 21.54 6.88
C VAL A 22 20.57 23.01 6.55
N LEU A 23 20.37 23.33 5.27
CA LEU A 23 19.98 24.68 4.83
C LEU A 23 18.64 25.10 5.42
N ALA A 24 17.64 24.21 5.44
CA ALA A 24 16.34 24.47 6.05
C ALA A 24 16.43 24.68 7.55
N ALA A 25 17.27 23.91 8.25
CA ALA A 25 17.51 24.06 9.70
C ALA A 25 18.28 25.35 10.06
N ALA A 26 19.01 25.95 9.11
CA ALA A 26 19.74 27.19 9.29
C ALA A 26 18.88 28.45 9.11
N ILE A 27 17.64 28.31 8.61
CA ILE A 27 16.72 29.44 8.45
C ILE A 27 16.05 29.70 9.80
N PRO A 28 16.24 30.87 10.44
CA PRO A 28 15.55 31.20 11.67
C PRO A 28 14.05 31.30 11.39
N VAL A 29 13.28 30.40 12.00
CA VAL A 29 11.83 30.35 11.88
C VAL A 29 11.24 31.18 13.02
N PRO A 30 10.40 32.20 12.73
CA PRO A 30 9.66 32.91 13.76
C PRO A 30 8.91 31.94 14.67
N GLU A 31 8.90 32.14 15.99
CA GLU A 31 8.24 31.21 16.94
C GLU A 31 6.78 30.90 16.57
N GLN A 32 6.09 31.89 16.00
CA GLN A 32 4.69 31.79 15.55
C GLN A 32 4.49 30.82 14.38
N THR A 33 5.53 30.54 13.58
CA THR A 33 5.46 29.65 12.42
C THR A 33 6.12 28.29 12.66
N VAL A 34 6.78 28.08 13.80
CA VAL A 34 7.45 26.81 14.13
C VAL A 34 6.50 25.62 14.07
N GLY A 35 5.28 25.74 14.61
CA GLY A 35 4.27 24.68 14.54
C GLY A 35 3.85 24.35 13.10
N ALA A 36 3.64 25.38 12.27
CA ALA A 36 3.28 25.20 10.87
C ALA A 36 4.42 24.56 10.06
N VAL A 37 5.67 24.98 10.29
CA VAL A 37 6.85 24.38 9.64
C VAL A 37 7.03 22.93 10.08
N ALA A 38 6.87 22.62 11.38
CA ALA A 38 6.95 21.26 11.90
C ALA A 38 5.87 20.35 11.30
N ALA A 39 4.64 20.85 11.14
CA ALA A 39 3.58 20.14 10.43
C ALA A 39 3.96 19.91 8.95
N VAL A 40 4.42 20.92 8.23
CA VAL A 40 4.87 20.75 6.83
C VAL A 40 5.99 19.70 6.73
N LEU A 41 6.98 19.71 7.63
CA LEU A 41 8.06 18.73 7.66
C LEU A 41 7.57 17.32 7.99
N LEU A 42 6.62 17.18 8.92
CA LEU A 42 5.98 15.90 9.22
C LEU A 42 5.29 15.37 7.95
N PHE A 43 4.39 16.16 7.36
CA PHE A 43 3.49 15.72 6.30
C PHE A 43 4.16 15.58 4.92
N LEU A 44 5.10 16.45 4.55
CA LEU A 44 5.79 16.40 3.26
C LEU A 44 7.20 15.80 3.33
N GLY A 45 7.76 15.66 4.53
CA GLY A 45 9.09 15.08 4.74
C GLY A 45 9.01 13.70 5.37
N VAL A 46 8.64 13.64 6.65
CA VAL A 46 8.80 12.41 7.45
C VAL A 46 7.83 11.32 7.02
N LEU A 47 6.53 11.61 6.88
CA LEU A 47 5.54 10.59 6.51
C LEU A 47 5.81 9.99 5.11
N PRO A 48 6.09 10.79 4.05
CA PRO A 48 6.45 10.24 2.75
C PRO A 48 7.75 9.45 2.74
N LEU A 49 8.75 9.83 3.55
CA LEU A 49 10.00 9.07 3.68
C LEU A 49 9.76 7.70 4.32
N LEU A 50 8.96 7.63 5.39
CA LEU A 50 8.55 6.36 6.00
C LEU A 50 7.81 5.49 4.99
N ASN A 51 6.83 6.05 4.28
CA ASN A 51 6.15 5.37 3.19
C ASN A 51 7.13 4.78 2.17
N GLY A 52 8.11 5.57 1.71
CA GLY A 52 9.11 5.13 0.74
C GLY A 52 9.97 3.94 1.22
N VAL A 53 10.26 3.85 2.53
CA VAL A 53 10.97 2.70 3.10
C VAL A 53 10.11 1.43 3.05
N PHE A 54 8.85 1.54 3.46
CA PHE A 54 7.92 0.41 3.44
C PHE A 54 7.59 -0.03 2.00
N ASP A 55 7.48 0.90 1.06
CA ASP A 55 7.33 0.62 -0.37
C ASP A 55 8.53 -0.17 -0.90
N TRP A 56 9.75 0.23 -0.56
CA TRP A 56 10.96 -0.48 -0.96
C TRP A 56 11.00 -1.91 -0.39
N LEU A 57 10.62 -2.09 0.88
CA LEU A 57 10.51 -3.40 1.51
C LEU A 57 9.46 -4.28 0.81
N SER A 58 8.27 -3.71 0.57
CA SER A 58 7.16 -4.35 -0.13
C SER A 58 7.59 -4.85 -1.52
N ILE A 59 8.23 -3.98 -2.33
CA ILE A 59 8.83 -4.35 -3.63
C ILE A 59 9.78 -5.53 -3.49
N GLY A 60 10.65 -5.50 -2.47
CA GLY A 60 11.64 -6.54 -2.20
C GLY A 60 10.99 -7.90 -1.98
N VAL A 61 9.97 -7.93 -1.12
CA VAL A 61 9.20 -9.13 -0.78
C VAL A 61 8.44 -9.65 -2.00
N THR A 62 7.68 -8.79 -2.68
CA THR A 62 6.89 -9.23 -3.85
C THR A 62 7.78 -9.76 -4.96
N ARG A 63 8.91 -9.11 -5.26
CA ARG A 63 9.87 -9.64 -6.24
C ARG A 63 10.43 -10.99 -5.83
N TRP A 64 10.66 -11.21 -4.54
CA TRP A 64 11.12 -12.50 -4.03
C TRP A 64 10.05 -13.59 -4.19
N CYS A 65 8.80 -13.31 -3.79
CA CYS A 65 7.65 -14.19 -3.96
C CYS A 65 7.41 -14.54 -5.43
N LEU A 66 7.39 -13.55 -6.33
CA LEU A 66 7.19 -13.75 -7.77
C LEU A 66 8.28 -14.62 -8.40
N ARG A 67 9.54 -14.38 -8.06
CA ARG A 67 10.67 -15.19 -8.58
C ARG A 67 10.57 -16.66 -8.16
N ARG A 68 9.97 -16.93 -7.01
CA ARG A 68 9.70 -18.29 -6.55
C ARG A 68 8.45 -18.84 -7.24
N GLY A 69 7.33 -18.12 -7.18
CA GLY A 69 6.04 -18.53 -7.74
C GLY A 69 6.07 -18.88 -9.23
N VAL A 70 6.75 -18.09 -10.06
CA VAL A 70 6.86 -18.36 -11.52
C VAL A 70 7.47 -19.74 -11.82
N ARG A 71 8.31 -20.28 -10.93
CA ARG A 71 8.95 -21.59 -11.12
C ARG A 71 8.14 -22.76 -10.60
N SER A 72 6.99 -22.53 -9.97
CA SER A 72 6.39 -23.51 -9.07
C SER A 72 4.96 -23.95 -9.43
N GLY A 73 4.45 -23.57 -10.62
CA GLY A 73 3.16 -24.05 -11.14
C GLY A 73 1.99 -23.72 -10.20
N TRP A 74 1.20 -24.71 -9.78
CA TRP A 74 0.08 -24.51 -8.84
C TRP A 74 0.47 -23.93 -7.49
N SER A 75 1.71 -24.16 -7.03
CA SER A 75 2.18 -23.54 -5.78
C SER A 75 2.50 -22.05 -5.92
N ALA A 76 2.38 -21.46 -7.13
CA ALA A 76 2.37 -20.01 -7.33
C ALA A 76 1.26 -19.32 -6.52
N ILE A 77 0.13 -20.00 -6.33
CA ILE A 77 -0.97 -19.49 -5.48
C ILE A 77 -0.47 -19.31 -4.04
N GLY A 78 0.26 -20.30 -3.50
CA GLY A 78 0.83 -20.20 -2.15
C GLY A 78 1.81 -19.05 -1.99
N TRP A 79 2.62 -18.78 -3.01
CA TRP A 79 3.52 -17.61 -3.03
C TRP A 79 2.77 -16.28 -3.12
N GLY A 80 1.63 -16.24 -3.84
CA GLY A 80 0.75 -15.07 -3.87
C GLY A 80 0.07 -14.81 -2.53
N VAL A 81 -0.39 -15.86 -1.83
CA VAL A 81 -0.96 -15.74 -0.47
C VAL A 81 0.10 -15.24 0.52
N LEU A 82 1.34 -15.74 0.42
CA LEU A 82 2.43 -15.29 1.27
C LEU A 82 2.79 -13.82 1.00
N ASP A 83 2.80 -13.39 -0.27
CA ASP A 83 3.01 -12.00 -0.66
C ASP A 83 1.91 -11.09 -0.09
N ALA A 84 0.63 -11.48 -0.22
CA ALA A 84 -0.49 -10.74 0.35
C ALA A 84 -0.41 -10.64 1.88
N GLY A 85 -0.05 -11.74 2.57
CA GLY A 85 0.16 -11.73 4.01
C GLY A 85 1.32 -10.83 4.43
N ALA A 86 2.43 -10.84 3.69
CA ALA A 86 3.54 -9.94 3.95
C ALA A 86 3.18 -8.47 3.68
N ALA A 87 2.39 -8.19 2.66
CA ALA A 87 1.86 -6.84 2.39
C ALA A 87 0.99 -6.35 3.56
N LEU A 88 0.14 -7.20 4.13
CA LEU A 88 -0.66 -6.86 5.30
C LEU A 88 0.23 -6.50 6.51
N VAL A 89 1.25 -7.34 6.81
CA VAL A 89 2.19 -7.09 7.90
C VAL A 89 2.96 -5.78 7.70
N LEU A 90 3.45 -5.53 6.47
CA LEU A 90 4.15 -4.28 6.16
C LEU A 90 3.22 -3.07 6.26
N PHE A 91 1.96 -3.19 5.84
CA PHE A 91 0.96 -2.14 5.98
C PHE A 91 0.64 -1.85 7.46
N THR A 92 0.53 -2.88 8.31
CA THR A 92 0.40 -2.69 9.77
C THR A 92 1.61 -1.99 10.34
N GLY A 93 2.82 -2.46 9.99
CA GLY A 93 4.07 -1.89 10.46
C GLY A 93 4.24 -0.43 10.03
N LEU A 94 3.77 -0.07 8.84
CA LEU A 94 3.75 1.30 8.36
C LEU A 94 2.85 2.16 9.26
N GLY A 95 1.60 1.77 9.47
CA GLY A 95 0.67 2.51 10.33
C GLY A 95 1.20 2.70 11.75
N TRP A 96 1.78 1.66 12.36
CA TRP A 96 2.45 1.77 13.66
C TRP A 96 3.64 2.73 13.64
N SER A 97 4.45 2.71 12.57
CA SER A 97 5.58 3.62 12.43
C SER A 97 5.10 5.07 12.33
N LEU A 98 4.04 5.34 11.56
CA LEU A 98 3.46 6.68 11.44
C LEU A 98 2.93 7.19 12.80
N ILE A 99 2.20 6.34 13.54
CA ILE A 99 1.69 6.66 14.89
C ILE A 99 2.84 6.97 15.84
N LEU A 100 3.85 6.11 15.88
CA LEU A 100 5.03 6.28 16.74
C LEU A 100 5.77 7.58 16.41
N THR A 101 5.94 7.89 15.12
CA THR A 101 6.58 9.12 14.66
C THR A 101 5.79 10.36 15.08
N VAL A 102 4.47 10.36 14.87
CA VAL A 102 3.61 11.47 15.30
C VAL A 102 3.70 11.66 16.81
N HIS A 103 3.61 10.57 17.58
CA HIS A 103 3.73 10.61 19.03
C HIS A 103 5.09 11.18 19.49
N ALA A 104 6.19 10.70 18.92
CA ALA A 104 7.53 11.20 19.24
C ALA A 104 7.70 12.69 18.89
N MET A 105 7.17 13.12 17.74
CA MET A 105 7.22 14.52 17.31
C MET A 105 6.34 15.42 18.19
N ASN A 106 5.16 14.96 18.60
CA ASN A 106 4.33 15.67 19.58
C ASN A 106 5.04 15.83 20.93
N GLY A 107 5.83 14.83 21.35
CA GLY A 107 6.56 14.88 22.61
C GLY A 107 7.70 15.91 22.65
N VAL A 108 8.19 16.36 21.49
CA VAL A 108 9.25 17.38 21.39
C VAL A 108 8.77 18.72 20.85
N ALA A 109 7.56 18.78 20.30
CA ALA A 109 6.96 20.01 19.79
C ALA A 109 6.38 20.85 20.93
N ALA A 110 6.39 22.17 20.78
CA ALA A 110 5.80 23.10 21.76
C ALA A 110 4.26 22.98 21.84
N ALA A 111 3.63 22.45 20.79
CA ALA A 111 2.21 22.12 20.72
C ALA A 111 2.03 20.82 19.92
N PRO A 112 0.98 20.03 20.20
CA PRO A 112 0.69 18.83 19.42
C PRO A 112 0.56 19.14 17.93
N LEU A 113 1.33 18.44 17.09
CA LEU A 113 1.29 18.56 15.63
C LEU A 113 0.08 17.85 15.03
N LEU A 114 -0.33 16.73 15.64
CA LEU A 114 -1.52 15.97 15.27
C LEU A 114 -2.10 15.29 16.51
N ASP A 115 -3.37 15.55 16.82
CA ASP A 115 -4.08 14.87 17.89
C ASP A 115 -4.53 13.48 17.43
N LEU A 116 -3.83 12.44 17.90
CA LEU A 116 -4.10 11.05 17.52
C LEU A 116 -5.42 10.55 18.11
N GLN A 117 -5.82 10.98 19.30
CA GLN A 117 -7.09 10.55 19.90
C GLN A 117 -8.26 11.13 19.11
N GLY A 118 -8.25 12.47 18.89
CA GLY A 118 -9.24 13.14 18.06
C GLY A 118 -9.33 12.54 16.65
N LEU A 119 -8.17 12.21 16.05
CA LEU A 119 -8.13 11.52 14.76
C LEU A 119 -8.87 10.18 14.77
N PHE A 120 -8.61 9.29 15.74
CA PHE A 120 -9.29 8.00 15.80
C PHE A 120 -10.79 8.15 16.03
N ASP A 121 -11.19 9.09 16.89
CA ASP A 121 -12.60 9.36 17.17
C ASP A 121 -13.33 9.90 15.94
N ASP A 122 -12.69 10.75 15.15
CA ASP A 122 -13.27 11.27 13.92
C ASP A 122 -13.32 10.21 12.82
N LEU A 123 -12.30 9.35 12.67
CA LEU A 123 -12.33 8.29 11.67
C LEU A 123 -13.47 7.28 11.89
N ARG A 124 -14.00 7.18 13.11
CA ARG A 124 -15.18 6.37 13.45
C ARG A 124 -16.51 7.02 13.10
N ARG A 125 -16.54 8.33 12.85
CA ARG A 125 -17.76 9.08 12.54
C ARG A 125 -17.84 9.30 11.03
N ASP A 126 -18.90 8.78 10.42
CA ASP A 126 -19.11 8.90 8.96
C ASP A 126 -19.08 10.36 8.47
N GLU A 127 -19.55 11.30 9.29
CA GLU A 127 -19.64 12.73 8.96
C GLU A 127 -18.26 13.40 8.78
N THR A 128 -17.24 12.95 9.51
CA THR A 128 -15.90 13.60 9.54
C THR A 128 -14.85 12.81 8.77
N GLN A 129 -15.15 11.60 8.30
CA GLN A 129 -14.22 10.79 7.47
C GLN A 129 -13.72 11.53 6.22
N GLY A 130 -14.54 12.41 5.63
CA GLY A 130 -14.18 13.20 4.45
C GLY A 130 -13.02 14.18 4.70
N ASP A 131 -12.85 14.66 5.93
CA ASP A 131 -11.81 15.62 6.28
C ASP A 131 -10.41 14.97 6.30
N TYR A 132 -10.37 13.64 6.40
CA TYR A 132 -9.17 12.83 6.46
C TYR A 132 -8.82 12.15 5.12
N ILE A 133 -9.39 12.61 3.99
CA ILE A 133 -9.02 12.12 2.65
C ILE A 133 -7.52 12.23 2.40
N TRP A 134 -6.84 13.24 2.94
CA TRP A 134 -5.38 13.36 2.82
C TRP A 134 -4.65 12.19 3.51
N LEU A 135 -5.15 11.69 4.64
CA LEU A 135 -4.56 10.59 5.40
C LEU A 135 -4.74 9.30 4.62
N TYR A 136 -5.95 9.08 4.09
CA TYR A 136 -6.22 7.97 3.18
C TYR A 136 -5.36 8.07 1.93
N ALA A 137 -5.27 9.23 1.28
CA ALA A 137 -4.42 9.43 0.12
C ALA A 137 -2.95 9.19 0.43
N MET A 138 -2.44 9.59 1.61
CA MET A 138 -1.06 9.38 2.00
C MET A 138 -0.78 7.91 2.33
N ILE A 139 -1.59 7.28 3.19
CA ILE A 139 -1.44 5.86 3.55
C ILE A 139 -1.66 4.98 2.30
N PHE A 140 -2.73 5.20 1.54
CA PHE A 140 -3.02 4.45 0.32
C PHE A 140 -2.23 4.91 -0.91
N SER A 141 -1.45 5.99 -0.85
CA SER A 141 -0.47 6.26 -1.93
C SER A 141 0.53 5.12 -2.06
N THR A 142 0.82 4.40 -0.97
CA THR A 142 1.62 3.16 -0.93
C THR A 142 0.87 1.94 -1.50
N VAL A 143 -0.47 2.02 -1.59
CA VAL A 143 -1.28 1.05 -2.34
C VAL A 143 -1.13 1.23 -3.84
N VAL A 144 -0.65 2.37 -4.35
CA VAL A 144 -0.35 2.52 -5.77
C VAL A 144 0.84 1.62 -6.20
N PRO A 145 2.03 1.67 -5.56
CA PRO A 145 3.09 0.70 -5.80
C PRO A 145 2.64 -0.75 -5.54
N THR A 146 1.96 -1.00 -4.42
CA THR A 146 1.50 -2.35 -4.06
C THR A 146 0.48 -2.90 -5.05
N GLY A 147 -0.44 -2.07 -5.52
CA GLY A 147 -1.43 -2.38 -6.55
C GLY A 147 -0.78 -2.62 -7.90
N LEU A 148 0.27 -1.87 -8.25
CA LEU A 148 1.08 -2.14 -9.44
C LEU A 148 1.80 -3.49 -9.33
N HIS A 149 2.30 -3.87 -8.15
CA HIS A 149 2.89 -5.20 -7.94
C HIS A 149 1.85 -6.30 -8.02
N LEU A 150 0.67 -6.08 -7.43
CA LEU A 150 -0.44 -7.01 -7.56
C LEU A 150 -0.80 -7.17 -9.04
N ALA A 151 -0.88 -6.09 -9.82
CA ALA A 151 -1.12 -6.14 -11.25
C ALA A 151 -0.02 -6.91 -12.02
N LEU A 152 1.24 -6.72 -11.67
CA LEU A 152 2.36 -7.51 -12.22
C LEU A 152 2.31 -8.98 -11.79
N SER A 153 1.85 -9.25 -10.56
CA SER A 153 1.67 -10.59 -10.01
C SER A 153 0.53 -11.33 -10.71
N THR A 154 -0.60 -10.65 -10.91
CA THR A 154 -1.76 -11.20 -11.61
C THR A 154 -1.46 -11.44 -13.07
N PHE A 155 -0.62 -10.61 -13.69
CA PHE A 155 -0.08 -10.90 -15.03
C PHE A 155 0.63 -12.25 -15.12
N SER A 156 1.30 -12.71 -14.05
CA SER A 156 1.95 -14.03 -14.02
C SER A 156 0.96 -15.21 -14.07
N LEU A 157 -0.33 -14.97 -13.78
CA LEU A 157 -1.40 -15.97 -13.92
C LEU A 157 -1.66 -16.38 -15.37
N ILE A 158 -1.13 -15.64 -16.35
CA ILE A 158 -1.11 -16.08 -17.74
C ILE A 158 -0.46 -17.47 -17.89
N ALA A 159 0.48 -17.81 -16.99
CA ALA A 159 1.13 -19.12 -16.91
C ALA A 159 0.20 -20.24 -16.41
N MET A 160 -0.93 -19.90 -15.78
CA MET A 160 -1.94 -20.85 -15.32
C MET A 160 -2.97 -21.20 -16.40
N ILE A 161 -3.00 -20.48 -17.52
CA ILE A 161 -3.93 -20.77 -18.63
C ILE A 161 -3.70 -22.19 -19.16
N PRO A 162 -4.73 -23.04 -19.29
CA PRO A 162 -4.52 -24.46 -19.57
C PRO A 162 -3.68 -24.72 -20.83
N GLY A 163 -2.84 -25.76 -20.77
CA GLY A 163 -1.90 -26.09 -21.86
C GLY A 163 -2.57 -26.31 -23.22
N ALA A 164 -3.81 -26.79 -23.25
CA ALA A 164 -4.58 -26.93 -24.48
C ALA A 164 -4.79 -25.59 -25.21
N TRP A 165 -5.20 -24.55 -24.48
CA TRP A 165 -5.40 -23.20 -25.01
C TRP A 165 -4.08 -22.58 -25.48
N ARG A 166 -3.01 -22.74 -24.69
CA ARG A 166 -1.68 -22.26 -25.08
C ARG A 166 -1.18 -22.92 -26.38
N ARG A 167 -1.49 -24.20 -26.60
CA ARG A 167 -1.15 -24.91 -27.85
C ARG A 167 -1.89 -24.36 -29.06
N VAL A 168 -3.17 -24.01 -28.91
CA VAL A 168 -3.98 -23.38 -29.98
C VAL A 168 -3.37 -22.03 -30.37
N VAL A 169 -3.13 -21.16 -29.38
CA VAL A 169 -2.53 -19.84 -29.61
C VAL A 169 -1.13 -19.96 -30.23
N ARG A 170 -0.32 -20.92 -29.77
CA ARG A 170 0.98 -21.22 -30.39
C ARG A 170 0.85 -21.60 -31.86
N GLY A 171 -0.17 -22.39 -32.21
CA GLY A 171 -0.46 -22.76 -33.60
C GLY A 171 -0.74 -21.54 -34.47
N TRP A 172 -1.51 -20.56 -33.95
CA TRP A 172 -1.74 -19.30 -34.65
C TRP A 172 -0.47 -18.45 -34.77
N ILE A 173 0.36 -18.36 -33.72
CA ILE A 173 1.65 -17.64 -33.76
C ILE A 173 2.61 -18.24 -34.80
N VAL A 174 2.62 -19.56 -34.95
CA VAL A 174 3.50 -20.20 -35.96
C VAL A 174 3.00 -19.89 -37.37
N ARG A 175 1.68 -19.98 -37.60
CA ARG A 175 1.06 -19.73 -38.92
C ARG A 175 0.93 -18.25 -39.27
N SER A 176 1.07 -17.34 -38.31
CA SER A 176 0.97 -15.89 -38.54
C SER A 176 2.08 -15.32 -39.43
N LYS A 177 3.12 -16.11 -39.72
CA LYS A 177 4.16 -15.74 -40.69
C LYS A 177 3.66 -15.77 -42.13
N ASP A 178 2.68 -16.65 -42.39
CA ASP A 178 2.21 -16.94 -43.75
C ASP A 178 0.80 -16.40 -43.99
N TYR A 179 0.03 -16.13 -42.92
CA TYR A 179 -1.36 -15.70 -43.02
C TYR A 179 -1.71 -14.56 -42.04
N ASP A 180 -2.29 -13.48 -42.58
CA ASP A 180 -2.67 -12.28 -41.81
C ASP A 180 -3.84 -12.55 -40.84
N THR A 181 -4.78 -13.43 -41.18
CA THR A 181 -5.92 -13.77 -40.32
C THR A 181 -5.45 -14.41 -39.01
N GLU A 182 -4.49 -15.33 -39.09
CA GLU A 182 -3.86 -16.00 -37.97
C GLU A 182 -2.98 -15.04 -37.17
N ARG A 183 -2.41 -14.00 -37.79
CA ARG A 183 -1.70 -12.93 -37.09
C ARG A 183 -2.63 -12.15 -36.18
N TRP A 184 -3.79 -11.73 -36.68
CA TRP A 184 -4.78 -11.02 -35.87
C TRP A 184 -5.41 -11.91 -34.80
N ALA A 185 -5.66 -13.19 -35.10
CA ALA A 185 -6.13 -14.17 -34.12
C ALA A 185 -5.11 -14.37 -32.99
N ALA A 186 -3.82 -14.52 -33.31
CA ALA A 186 -2.75 -14.65 -32.32
C ALA A 186 -2.60 -13.39 -31.46
N ALA A 187 -2.60 -12.20 -32.07
CA ALA A 187 -2.51 -10.93 -31.37
C ALA A 187 -3.71 -10.71 -30.45
N GLY A 188 -4.93 -10.94 -30.93
CA GLY A 188 -6.15 -10.83 -30.15
C GLY A 188 -6.19 -11.81 -28.98
N ALA A 189 -5.79 -13.06 -29.20
CA ALA A 189 -5.73 -14.06 -28.14
C ALA A 189 -4.71 -13.69 -27.06
N LEU A 190 -3.50 -13.25 -27.43
CA LEU A 190 -2.49 -12.80 -26.47
C LEU A 190 -2.95 -11.56 -25.69
N ALA A 191 -3.58 -10.60 -26.36
CA ALA A 191 -4.15 -9.41 -25.72
C ALA A 191 -5.26 -9.78 -24.74
N ALA A 192 -6.18 -10.68 -25.11
CA ALA A 192 -7.24 -11.16 -24.23
C ALA A 192 -6.68 -11.91 -23.01
N MET A 193 -5.70 -12.81 -23.23
CA MET A 193 -5.03 -13.54 -22.14
C MET A 193 -4.33 -12.59 -21.15
N ALA A 194 -3.64 -11.57 -21.68
CA ALA A 194 -3.02 -10.52 -20.88
C ALA A 194 -4.05 -9.68 -20.11
N ALA A 195 -5.11 -9.24 -20.78
CA ALA A 195 -6.18 -8.43 -20.18
C ALA A 195 -6.90 -9.19 -19.07
N VAL A 196 -7.28 -10.45 -19.28
CA VAL A 196 -7.92 -11.30 -18.27
C VAL A 196 -6.99 -11.51 -17.08
N SER A 197 -5.70 -11.78 -17.32
CA SER A 197 -4.73 -11.99 -16.23
C SER A 197 -4.48 -10.70 -15.44
N LEU A 198 -4.42 -9.55 -16.10
CA LEU A 198 -4.12 -8.26 -15.47
C LEU A 198 -5.34 -7.68 -14.73
N VAL A 199 -6.51 -7.67 -15.38
CA VAL A 199 -7.73 -6.99 -14.91
C VAL A 199 -8.66 -7.92 -14.15
N GLY A 200 -8.70 -9.20 -14.51
CA GLY A 200 -9.63 -10.16 -13.92
C GLY A 200 -9.54 -10.26 -12.39
N PRO A 201 -8.36 -10.55 -11.82
CA PRO A 201 -8.26 -10.68 -10.37
C PRO A 201 -8.55 -9.38 -9.59
N PRO A 202 -8.00 -8.20 -9.97
CA PRO A 202 -8.41 -6.94 -9.34
C PRO A 202 -9.92 -6.68 -9.44
N PHE A 203 -10.53 -6.96 -10.60
CA PHE A 203 -11.97 -6.83 -10.79
C PHE A 203 -12.75 -7.75 -9.85
N LEU A 204 -12.35 -9.01 -9.69
CA LEU A 204 -12.99 -9.96 -8.77
C LEU A 204 -12.84 -9.53 -7.31
N ILE A 205 -11.72 -8.93 -6.92
CA ILE A 205 -11.52 -8.38 -5.58
C ILE A 205 -12.48 -7.21 -5.34
N VAL A 206 -12.53 -6.24 -6.26
CA VAL A 206 -13.43 -5.08 -6.15
C VAL A 206 -14.89 -5.52 -6.16
N LEU A 207 -15.25 -6.46 -7.04
CA LEU A 207 -16.59 -7.03 -7.08
C LEU A 207 -16.93 -7.72 -5.76
N GLY A 208 -16.00 -8.52 -5.19
CA GLY A 208 -16.20 -9.16 -3.89
C GLY A 208 -16.45 -8.16 -2.76
N ILE A 209 -15.68 -7.05 -2.73
CA ILE A 209 -15.88 -5.95 -1.78
C ILE A 209 -17.26 -5.30 -1.98
N ALA A 210 -17.63 -5.01 -3.23
CA ALA A 210 -18.91 -4.39 -3.57
C ALA A 210 -20.11 -5.29 -3.26
N LEU A 211 -19.95 -6.61 -3.31
CA LEU A 211 -20.98 -7.58 -2.97
C LEU A 211 -21.15 -7.77 -1.46
N ILE A 212 -20.15 -7.41 -0.64
CA ILE A 212 -20.17 -7.58 0.81
C ILE A 212 -19.63 -6.31 1.51
N PRO A 213 -20.28 -5.15 1.32
CA PRO A 213 -19.78 -3.87 1.82
C PRO A 213 -19.68 -3.82 3.35
N GLU A 214 -20.59 -4.51 4.04
CA GLU A 214 -20.57 -4.62 5.50
C GLU A 214 -19.30 -5.30 6.00
N ALA A 215 -18.88 -6.41 5.37
CA ALA A 215 -17.66 -7.12 5.75
C ALA A 215 -16.42 -6.25 5.54
N ALA A 216 -16.37 -5.44 4.48
CA ALA A 216 -15.30 -4.48 4.25
C ALA A 216 -15.30 -3.38 5.32
N GLY A 217 -16.47 -2.87 5.71
CA GLY A 217 -16.63 -1.92 6.81
C GLY A 217 -16.13 -2.48 8.14
N TYR A 218 -16.54 -3.71 8.50
CA TYR A 218 -16.07 -4.39 9.72
C TYR A 218 -14.56 -4.63 9.71
N ALA A 219 -14.00 -5.04 8.58
CA ALA A 219 -12.56 -5.21 8.45
C ALA A 219 -11.80 -3.88 8.65
N GLY A 220 -12.31 -2.78 8.08
CA GLY A 220 -11.77 -1.44 8.27
C GLY A 220 -11.79 -1.00 9.73
N LEU A 221 -12.93 -1.15 10.41
CA LEU A 221 -13.09 -0.83 11.83
C LEU A 221 -12.20 -1.68 12.73
N TRP A 222 -12.08 -2.99 12.44
CA TRP A 222 -11.18 -3.87 13.17
C TRP A 222 -9.73 -3.41 13.03
N TYR A 223 -9.32 -3.04 11.82
CA TYR A 223 -7.98 -2.58 11.53
C TYR A 223 -7.68 -1.22 12.18
N LEU A 224 -8.66 -0.31 12.21
CA LEU A 224 -8.60 0.94 12.97
C LEU A 224 -8.34 0.66 14.46
N GLY A 225 -9.06 -0.32 15.04
CA GLY A 225 -8.86 -0.75 16.42
C GLY A 225 -7.47 -1.32 16.71
N VAL A 226 -6.83 -2.00 15.75
CA VAL A 226 -5.42 -2.44 15.87
C VAL A 226 -4.47 -1.25 16.00
N PHE A 227 -4.69 -0.21 15.20
CA PHE A 227 -3.87 1.00 15.23
C PHE A 227 -4.06 1.82 16.51
N GLU A 228 -5.30 2.01 16.91
CA GLU A 228 -5.64 2.72 18.14
C GLU A 228 -5.18 1.95 19.38
N GLY A 229 -5.32 0.63 19.40
CA GLY A 229 -4.80 -0.22 20.47
C GLY A 229 -3.28 -0.06 20.64
N PHE A 230 -2.55 0.02 19.52
CA PHE A 230 -1.12 0.35 19.55
C PHE A 230 -0.87 1.77 20.06
N ALA A 231 -1.64 2.76 19.61
CA ALA A 231 -1.53 4.15 20.08
C ALA A 231 -1.75 4.26 21.60
N HIS A 232 -2.73 3.56 22.15
CA HIS A 232 -2.95 3.46 23.59
C HIS A 232 -1.78 2.77 24.30
N ALA A 233 -1.25 1.68 23.74
CA ALA A 233 -0.15 0.94 24.35
C ALA A 233 1.13 1.78 24.51
N ILE A 234 1.36 2.74 23.60
CA ILE A 234 2.49 3.67 23.69
C ILE A 234 2.15 5.00 24.38
N GLY A 235 0.92 5.16 24.89
CA GLY A 235 0.45 6.40 25.54
C GLY A 235 0.21 7.57 24.58
N ALA A 236 0.10 7.30 23.28
CA ALA A 236 -0.16 8.30 22.25
C ALA A 236 -1.64 8.67 22.12
N ALA A 237 -2.53 7.79 22.57
CA ALA A 237 -3.96 8.00 22.68
C ALA A 237 -4.33 7.84 24.17
N VAL A 238 -4.93 8.86 24.77
CA VAL A 238 -5.37 8.82 26.18
C VAL A 238 -6.89 8.78 26.16
N GLU A 239 -7.48 7.73 26.73
CA GLU A 239 -8.93 7.61 26.89
C GLU A 239 -9.45 8.83 27.67
N VAL A 240 -10.07 9.79 26.99
CA VAL A 240 -10.91 10.80 27.64
C VAL A 240 -12.25 10.14 27.92
N GLY A 241 -12.31 9.26 28.91
CA GLY A 241 -13.54 8.87 29.62
C GLY A 241 -14.79 8.52 28.80
N VAL A 242 -14.67 7.96 27.59
CA VAL A 242 -15.82 7.35 26.88
C VAL A 242 -15.73 5.84 27.09
N PRO A 243 -16.74 5.19 27.70
CA PRO A 243 -16.69 3.76 27.97
C PRO A 243 -16.53 3.00 26.65
N ARG A 244 -15.63 2.00 26.64
CA ARG A 244 -15.54 1.02 25.56
C ARG A 244 -16.91 0.37 25.38
N GLY A 245 -17.69 0.88 24.41
CA GLY A 245 -18.80 0.14 23.86
C GLY A 245 -18.21 -1.14 23.32
N THR A 246 -18.45 -2.25 24.00
CA THR A 246 -18.27 -3.57 23.44
C THR A 246 -19.12 -3.61 22.18
N TYR A 247 -18.50 -3.39 21.02
CA TYR A 247 -19.06 -3.75 19.72
C TYR A 247 -19.10 -5.28 19.66
N LEU A 248 -20.06 -5.85 20.40
CA LEU A 248 -20.62 -7.13 20.02
C LEU A 248 -21.29 -6.88 18.67
N PRO A 249 -21.01 -7.71 17.65
CA PRO A 249 -21.76 -7.63 16.40
C PRO A 249 -23.26 -7.72 16.74
N PRO A 250 -24.14 -6.98 16.03
CA PRO A 250 -25.56 -7.24 16.14
C PRO A 250 -25.74 -8.74 15.91
N ALA A 251 -26.43 -9.40 16.85
CA ALA A 251 -26.76 -10.80 16.69
C ALA A 251 -27.39 -10.95 15.30
N LEU A 252 -26.85 -11.89 14.51
CA LEU A 252 -27.48 -12.30 13.27
C LEU A 252 -28.84 -12.86 13.67
N ASP A 253 -29.88 -12.02 13.58
CA ASP A 253 -31.25 -12.47 13.66
C ASP A 253 -31.50 -13.34 12.42
N VAL A 254 -31.47 -14.65 12.66
CA VAL A 254 -31.86 -15.72 11.72
C VAL A 254 -33.37 -15.70 11.52
#